data_AF-A0A2U1B979-F1
#
_entry.id   AF-A0A2U1B979-F1
#
_cell.length_a   1.000
_cell.length_b   1.000
_cell.length_c   1.000
_cell.angle_alpha   90.00
_cell.angle_beta   90.00
_cell.angle_gamma   90.00
#
_symmetry.space_group_name_H-M   'P 1'
#
loop_
_entity.id
_entity.type
_entity.pdbx_description
1 polymer ?
#
loop_
_entity_poly.entity_id
_entity_poly.type
_entity_poly.pdbx_seq_one_letter_code
_entity_poly.pdbx_strand_id
1 'polypeptide(L)'
;MKHLYEYINEIMDIAEVNQVEPQNAKDMFLANIRNAGDPTLPHYRGAGDVDYAALAEDLPRLTNEGAALTQALFDHYKALVELRRAGRYAEAVELMRGAVEAAEGDE
;
A
#
# COMPACT_ATOMS: atom_id res chain seq x y z
N MET A 1 13.39 7.83 -2.80
CA MET A 1 12.61 6.60 -3.00
C MET A 1 11.34 6.72 -2.17
N LYS A 2 10.24 6.12 -2.63
CA LYS A 2 8.95 6.21 -1.94
C LYS A 2 8.82 5.18 -0.82
N HIS A 3 8.21 5.55 0.30
CA HIS A 3 7.78 4.62 1.35
C HIS A 3 6.50 3.87 0.95
N LEU A 4 6.23 2.75 1.59
CA LEU A 4 5.07 1.91 1.30
C LEU A 4 3.75 2.66 1.53
N TYR A 5 3.66 3.53 2.53
CA TYR A 5 2.47 4.35 2.79
C TYR A 5 2.15 5.33 1.64
N GLU A 6 3.13 5.70 0.81
CA GLU A 6 2.91 6.57 -0.35
C GLU A 6 2.14 5.85 -1.48
N TYR A 7 2.01 4.53 -1.40
CA TYR A 7 1.21 3.70 -2.30
C TYR A 7 -0.18 3.35 -1.73
N ILE A 8 -0.63 4.04 -0.68
CA ILE A 8 -1.91 3.71 -0.02
C ILE A 8 -3.11 3.79 -0.99
N ASN A 9 -3.09 4.73 -1.93
CA ASN A 9 -4.20 4.87 -2.87
C ASN A 9 -4.28 3.67 -3.81
N GLU A 10 -3.13 3.25 -4.33
CA GLU A 10 -2.96 2.09 -5.18
C GLU A 10 -3.31 0.78 -4.44
N ILE A 11 -2.87 0.65 -3.19
CA ILE A 11 -3.23 -0.48 -2.31
C ILE A 11 -4.74 -0.53 -2.10
N MET A 12 -5.38 0.62 -1.89
CA MET A 12 -6.83 0.69 -1.72
C MET A 12 -7.59 0.43 -3.04
N ASP A 13 -7.02 0.77 -4.20
CA ASP A 13 -7.59 0.38 -5.50
C ASP A 13 -7.51 -1.13 -5.74
N ILE A 14 -6.40 -1.76 -5.35
CA ILE A 14 -6.28 -3.22 -5.34
C ILE A 14 -7.32 -3.83 -4.39
N ALA A 15 -7.49 -3.26 -3.20
CA ALA A 15 -8.48 -3.74 -2.22
C ALA A 15 -9.89 -3.72 -2.81
N GLU A 16 -10.28 -2.62 -3.44
CA GLU A 16 -11.60 -2.44 -4.05
C GLU A 16 -11.83 -3.40 -5.22
N VAL A 17 -10.89 -3.47 -6.16
CA VAL A 17 -11.04 -4.32 -7.36
C VAL A 17 -11.05 -5.81 -7.03
N ASN A 18 -10.28 -6.24 -6.03
CA ASN A 18 -10.18 -7.65 -5.64
C ASN A 18 -11.12 -8.03 -4.49
N GLN A 19 -11.91 -7.07 -3.97
CA GLN A 19 -12.87 -7.27 -2.87
C GLN A 19 -12.22 -7.85 -1.60
N VAL A 20 -11.07 -7.30 -1.21
CA VAL A 20 -10.31 -7.72 -0.03
C VAL A 20 -10.06 -6.55 0.92
N GLU A 21 -9.75 -6.86 2.18
CA GLU A 21 -9.32 -5.84 3.14
C GLU A 21 -7.97 -5.21 2.74
N PRO A 22 -7.73 -3.93 3.07
CA PRO A 22 -6.51 -3.22 2.68
C PRO A 22 -5.21 -3.90 3.13
N GLN A 23 -5.18 -4.57 4.30
CA GLN A 23 -3.98 -5.31 4.72
C GLN A 23 -3.62 -6.45 3.75
N ASN A 24 -4.61 -7.12 3.16
CA ASN A 24 -4.39 -8.18 2.18
C ASN A 24 -4.01 -7.58 0.83
N ALA A 25 -4.59 -6.42 0.48
CA ALA A 25 -4.25 -5.71 -0.73
C ALA A 25 -2.80 -5.17 -0.71
N LYS A 26 -2.28 -4.79 0.46
CA LYS A 26 -0.87 -4.46 0.66
C LYS A 26 0.04 -5.65 0.30
N ASP A 27 -0.30 -6.86 0.76
CA ASP A 27 0.46 -8.06 0.40
C ASP A 27 0.36 -8.38 -1.10
N MET A 28 -0.80 -8.15 -1.72
CA MET A 28 -0.98 -8.23 -3.17
C MET A 28 -0.13 -7.20 -3.93
N PHE A 29 -0.01 -5.97 -3.43
CA PHE A 29 0.87 -4.94 -4.00
C PHE A 29 2.34 -5.36 -3.95
N LEU A 30 2.82 -5.86 -2.81
CA LEU A 30 4.19 -6.41 -2.67
C LEU A 30 4.41 -7.63 -3.57
N ALA A 31 3.39 -8.48 -3.74
CA ALA A 31 3.45 -9.60 -4.66
C ALA A 31 3.56 -9.15 -6.12
N ASN A 32 2.87 -8.07 -6.53
CA ASN A 32 3.02 -7.51 -7.88
C ASN A 32 4.46 -7.01 -8.14
N ILE A 33 5.12 -6.38 -7.16
CA ILE A 33 6.54 -6.01 -7.27
C ILE A 33 7.40 -7.26 -7.45
N ARG A 34 7.24 -8.24 -6.57
CA ARG A 34 8.01 -9.49 -6.61
C ARG A 34 7.83 -10.27 -7.91
N ASN A 35 6.62 -10.27 -8.45
CA ASN A 35 6.27 -11.03 -9.64
C ASN A 35 6.55 -10.26 -10.94
N ALA A 36 6.93 -8.97 -10.85
CA ALA A 36 7.17 -8.14 -12.02
C ALA A 36 8.28 -8.74 -12.91
N GLY A 37 7.99 -8.89 -14.19
CA GLY A 37 8.90 -9.49 -15.17
C GLY A 37 8.77 -11.00 -15.35
N ASP A 38 7.96 -11.69 -14.54
CA ASP A 38 7.60 -13.10 -14.76
C ASP A 38 6.13 -13.24 -15.19
N PRO A 39 5.83 -13.49 -16.48
CA PRO A 39 4.46 -13.60 -16.97
C PRO A 39 3.74 -14.88 -16.51
N THR A 40 4.45 -15.81 -15.87
CA THR A 40 3.85 -17.05 -15.34
C THR A 40 3.28 -16.86 -13.93
N LEU A 41 3.66 -15.78 -13.24
CA LEU A 41 3.21 -15.46 -11.90
C LEU A 41 1.95 -14.58 -11.90
N PRO A 42 1.11 -14.66 -10.85
CA PRO A 42 -0.09 -13.84 -10.77
C PRO A 42 0.21 -12.34 -10.73
N HIS A 43 -0.67 -11.55 -11.34
CA HIS A 43 -0.68 -10.08 -11.25
C HIS A 43 -2.07 -9.61 -10.78
N TYR A 44 -2.11 -8.92 -9.65
CA TYR A 44 -3.33 -8.41 -9.02
C TYR A 44 -3.70 -7.05 -9.60
N ARG A 45 -4.97 -6.88 -9.97
CA ARG A 45 -5.48 -5.65 -10.63
C ARG A 45 -5.77 -4.55 -9.60
N GLY A 46 -5.85 -3.31 -10.06
CA GLY A 46 -6.28 -2.15 -9.25
C GLY A 46 -5.35 -0.96 -9.41
N ALA A 47 -4.04 -1.20 -9.49
CA ALA A 47 -3.03 -0.16 -9.57
C ALA A 47 -2.18 -0.28 -10.84
N GLY A 48 -2.85 -0.17 -12.00
CA GLY A 48 -2.23 -0.40 -13.31
C GLY A 48 -1.19 0.64 -13.76
N ASP A 49 -1.17 1.80 -13.11
CA ASP A 49 -0.24 2.90 -13.42
C ASP A 49 1.11 2.76 -12.69
N VAL A 50 1.27 1.74 -11.83
CA VAL A 50 2.53 1.49 -11.11
C VAL A 50 3.49 0.68 -11.99
N ASP A 51 4.70 1.19 -12.19
CA ASP A 51 5.81 0.42 -12.73
C ASP A 51 6.41 -0.48 -11.65
N TYR A 52 5.82 -1.66 -11.48
CA TYR A 52 6.24 -2.64 -10.49
C TYR A 52 7.66 -3.16 -10.70
N ALA A 53 8.15 -3.22 -11.95
CA ALA A 53 9.49 -3.70 -12.26
C ALA A 53 10.55 -2.71 -11.75
N ALA A 54 10.27 -1.40 -11.82
CA ALA A 54 11.14 -0.37 -11.26
C ALA A 54 11.27 -0.42 -9.73
N LEU A 55 10.37 -1.12 -9.04
CA LEU A 55 10.37 -1.23 -7.56
C LEU A 55 11.10 -2.48 -7.05
N ALA A 56 11.68 -3.31 -7.92
CA ALA A 56 12.31 -4.56 -7.52
C ALA A 56 13.45 -4.38 -6.49
N GLU A 57 14.26 -3.33 -6.64
CA GLU A 57 15.34 -3.01 -5.69
C GLU A 57 14.83 -2.53 -4.33
N ASP A 58 13.63 -1.93 -4.30
CA ASP A 58 12.99 -1.39 -3.11
C ASP A 58 12.24 -2.47 -2.29
N LEU A 59 11.93 -3.62 -2.91
CA LEU A 59 11.10 -4.67 -2.33
C LEU A 59 11.50 -5.09 -0.92
N PRO A 60 12.79 -5.33 -0.58
CA PRO A 60 13.16 -5.72 0.78
C PRO A 60 12.78 -4.66 1.81
N ARG A 61 13.02 -3.38 1.51
CA ARG A 61 12.66 -2.26 2.39
C ARG A 61 11.15 -2.12 2.52
N LEU A 62 10.42 -2.10 1.40
CA LEU A 62 8.96 -2.01 1.39
C LEU A 62 8.31 -3.17 2.15
N THR A 63 8.90 -4.37 2.10
CA THR A 63 8.43 -5.52 2.88
C THR A 63 8.59 -5.29 4.39
N ASN A 64 9.70 -4.68 4.82
CA ASN A 64 9.94 -4.36 6.24
C ASN A 64 8.99 -3.28 6.77
N GLU A 65 8.62 -2.31 5.93
CA GLU A 65 7.62 -1.27 6.26
C GLU A 65 6.18 -1.83 6.38
N GLY A 66 5.96 -3.06 5.93
CA GLY A 66 4.63 -3.65 5.82
C GLY A 66 3.89 -3.88 7.15
N ALA A 67 4.62 -4.08 8.25
CA ALA A 67 4.02 -4.28 9.57
C ALA A 67 3.42 -2.99 10.12
N ALA A 68 4.18 -1.89 10.09
CA ALA A 68 3.73 -0.58 10.52
C ALA A 68 2.52 -0.10 9.69
N LEU A 69 2.56 -0.29 8.36
CA LEU A 69 1.43 0.05 7.51
C LEU A 69 0.18 -0.80 7.81
N THR A 70 0.34 -2.09 8.13
CA THR A 70 -0.80 -2.94 8.52
C THR A 70 -1.47 -2.43 9.79
N GLN A 71 -0.69 -2.00 10.79
CA GLN A 71 -1.24 -1.41 12.01
C GLN A 71 -1.96 -0.08 11.72
N ALA A 72 -1.31 0.82 10.97
CA ALA A 72 -1.91 2.10 10.56
C ALA A 72 -3.21 1.92 9.79
N LEU A 73 -3.27 0.95 8.87
CA LEU A 73 -4.49 0.59 8.14
C LEU A 73 -5.61 0.15 9.08
N PHE A 74 -5.31 -0.66 10.10
CA PHE A 74 -6.30 -1.13 11.07
C PHE A 74 -6.87 0.05 11.88
N ASP A 75 -5.99 0.91 12.41
CA ASP A 75 -6.38 2.01 13.31
C ASP A 75 -7.13 3.13 12.58
N HIS A 76 -6.79 3.37 11.31
CA HIS A 76 -7.26 4.53 10.55
C HIS A 76 -8.15 4.19 9.35
N TYR A 77 -8.57 2.92 9.19
CA TYR A 77 -9.34 2.45 8.03
C TYR A 77 -10.53 3.35 7.67
N LYS A 78 -11.36 3.69 8.67
CA LYS A 78 -12.56 4.50 8.45
C LYS A 78 -12.21 5.89 7.91
N ALA A 79 -11.23 6.56 8.51
CA ALA A 79 -10.80 7.89 8.09
C ALA A 79 -10.19 7.86 6.69
N LEU A 80 -9.40 6.82 6.40
CA LEU A 80 -8.83 6.60 5.07
C LEU A 80 -9.92 6.45 4.00
N VAL A 81 -10.96 5.64 4.25
CA VAL A 81 -12.10 5.48 3.34
C VAL A 81 -12.84 6.79 3.10
N GLU A 82 -13.09 7.57 4.16
CA GLU A 82 -13.76 8.88 4.06
C GLU A 82 -12.96 9.88 3.22
N LEU A 83 -11.63 9.94 3.40
CA LEU A 83 -10.75 10.78 2.59
C LEU A 83 -10.78 10.36 1.11
N ARG A 84 -10.69 9.05 0.82
CA ARG A 84 -10.74 8.55 -0.57
C ARG A 84 -12.09 8.85 -1.24
N ARG A 85 -13.21 8.65 -0.53
CA ARG A 85 -14.55 8.99 -1.05
C ARG A 85 -14.72 10.48 -1.36
N ALA A 86 -14.02 11.34 -0.63
CA ALA A 86 -13.99 12.78 -0.87
C ALA A 86 -12.97 13.20 -1.94
N GLY A 87 -12.24 12.27 -2.56
CA GLY A 87 -11.17 12.57 -3.52
C GLY A 87 -9.92 13.21 -2.89
N ARG A 88 -9.78 13.14 -1.56
CA ARG A 88 -8.69 13.75 -0.78
C ARG A 88 -7.48 12.81 -0.69
N TYR A 89 -6.97 12.39 -1.85
CA TYR A 89 -5.93 11.35 -1.95
C TYR A 89 -4.58 11.76 -1.34
N ALA A 90 -4.21 13.04 -1.42
CA ALA A 90 -2.99 13.54 -0.78
C ALA A 90 -3.08 13.44 0.75
N GLU A 91 -4.26 13.73 1.30
CA GLU A 91 -4.48 13.69 2.75
C GLU A 91 -4.58 12.25 3.27
N ALA A 92 -5.05 11.32 2.44
CA ALA A 92 -4.95 9.89 2.73
C ALA A 92 -3.49 9.42 2.89
N VAL A 93 -2.59 9.92 2.05
CA VAL A 93 -1.14 9.64 2.17
C VAL A 93 -0.57 10.24 3.46
N GLU A 94 -0.88 11.50 3.75
CA GLU A 94 -0.37 12.17 4.96
C GLU A 94 -0.92 11.54 6.25
N LEU A 95 -2.16 11.06 6.26
CA LEU A 95 -2.72 10.28 7.37
C LEU A 95 -1.90 9.01 7.62
N MET A 96 -1.57 8.25 6.57
CA MET A 96 -0.78 7.03 6.73
C MET A 96 0.67 7.32 7.10
N ARG A 97 1.27 8.38 6.54
CA ARG A 97 2.60 8.85 6.95
C ARG A 97 2.66 9.06 8.45
N GLY A 98 1.77 9.90 8.99
CA GLY A 98 1.76 10.21 10.42
C GLY A 98 1.50 8.99 11.30
N ALA A 99 0.64 8.07 10.87
CA ALA A 99 0.36 6.84 11.61
C ALA A 99 1.54 5.85 11.60
N VAL A 100 2.22 5.70 10.47
CA VAL A 100 3.41 4.83 10.36
C VAL A 100 4.58 5.41 11.15
N GLU A 101 4.87 6.70 11.00
CA GLU A 101 5.96 7.36 11.72
C GLU A 101 5.74 7.33 13.25
N ALA A 102 4.49 7.43 13.71
CA ALA A 102 4.16 7.29 15.13
C ALA A 102 4.39 5.86 15.63
N ALA A 103 4.05 4.84 14.83
CA ALA A 103 4.24 3.44 15.20
C ALA A 103 5.73 3.03 15.25
N GLU A 104 6.58 3.65 14.43
CA GLU A 104 8.03 3.42 14.42
C GLU A 104 8.78 4.21 15.51
N GLY A 105 8.21 5.30 16.01
CA GLY A 105 8.82 6.17 17.04
C GLY A 105 8.56 5.75 18.50
N ASP A 106 7.75 4.72 18.72
CA ASP A 106 7.38 4.21 20.05
C ASP A 106 8.32 3.07 20.57
N GLU A 107 9.44 2.80 19.88
CA GLU A 107 10.53 1.90 20.34
C GLU A 107 11.64 2.61 21.14
#